data_AF-A0A3D6DYF2-F1
#
_entry.id   AF-A0A3D6DYF2-F1
#
_cell.length_a   1.000
_cell.length_b   1.000
_cell.length_c   1.000
_cell.angle_alpha   90.00
_cell.angle_beta   90.00
_cell.angle_gamma   90.00
#
_symmetry.space_group_name_H-M   'P 1'
#
loop_
_entity.id
_entity.type
_entity.pdbx_description
1 polymer ?
#
loop_
_entity_poly.entity_id
_entity_poly.type
_entity_poly.pdbx_seq_one_letter_code
_entity_poly.pdbx_strand_id
1 'polypeptide(L)' 'AGNDTYVIDNTGDVVTENAGEGADLVRSSVSYTLTANVENLTLTGTSALNGTGNTLNNVLTGNSGNNVLSGGTGADTLIG' A
#
# COMPACT_ATOMS: atom_id res chain seq x y z
N ALA A 1 8.71 -15.26 -3.86
CA ALA A 1 8.89 -15.72 -2.47
C ALA A 1 10.08 -15.00 -1.84
N GLY A 2 9.81 -14.24 -0.81
CA GLY A 2 10.65 -13.19 -0.25
C GLY A 2 9.76 -12.02 0.16
N ASN A 3 10.32 -11.07 0.88
CA ASN A 3 9.65 -9.78 1.12
C ASN A 3 10.14 -8.82 0.05
N ASP A 4 9.28 -8.51 -0.91
CA ASP A 4 9.59 -7.72 -2.08
C ASP A 4 9.13 -6.25 -1.90
N THR A 5 9.67 -5.36 -2.72
CA THR A 5 9.31 -3.93 -2.71
C THR A 5 9.00 -3.44 -4.11
N TYR A 6 7.81 -2.88 -4.26
CA TYR A 6 7.28 -2.31 -5.49
C TYR A 6 7.27 -0.78 -5.39
N VAL A 7 7.70 -0.10 -6.44
CA VAL A 7 7.63 1.36 -6.55
C VAL A 7 6.59 1.71 -7.58
N ILE A 8 5.62 2.54 -7.18
CA ILE A 8 4.51 2.99 -8.02
C ILE A 8 4.64 4.48 -8.22
N ASP A 9 4.91 4.90 -9.45
CA ASP A 9 5.11 6.31 -9.79
C ASP A 9 4.02 6.88 -10.70
N ASN A 10 3.15 6.02 -11.22
CA ASN A 10 2.02 6.40 -12.03
C ASN A 10 0.84 5.44 -11.82
N THR A 11 -0.37 5.89 -12.17
CA THR A 11 -1.60 5.10 -11.95
C THR A 11 -1.76 3.90 -12.88
N GLY A 12 -0.87 3.73 -13.86
CA GLY A 12 -0.86 2.60 -14.78
C GLY A 12 -0.04 1.40 -14.31
N ASP A 13 0.75 1.55 -13.24
CA ASP A 13 1.56 0.46 -12.69
C ASP A 13 0.70 -0.58 -11.98
N VAL A 14 1.03 -1.86 -12.17
CA VAL A 14 0.30 -3.00 -11.60
C VAL A 14 1.26 -3.90 -10.82
N VAL A 15 0.89 -4.25 -9.59
CA VAL A 15 1.61 -5.21 -8.73
C VAL A 15 0.83 -6.52 -8.70
N THR A 16 1.52 -7.64 -8.90
CA THR A 16 0.92 -8.98 -8.90
C THR A 16 1.75 -9.91 -8.03
N GLU A 17 1.24 -10.21 -6.83
CA GLU A 17 1.86 -11.16 -5.89
C GLU A 17 1.05 -12.45 -5.80
N ASN A 18 1.75 -13.59 -5.68
CA ASN A 18 1.08 -14.83 -5.36
C ASN A 18 0.90 -14.99 -3.84
N ALA A 19 -0.06 -15.82 -3.46
CA ALA A 19 -0.32 -16.09 -2.06
C ALA A 19 0.86 -16.79 -1.38
N GLY A 20 1.21 -16.35 -0.18
CA GLY A 20 2.25 -16.97 0.64
C GLY A 20 3.68 -16.70 0.16
N GLU A 21 3.89 -15.64 -0.63
CA GLU A 21 5.22 -15.27 -1.08
C GLU A 21 6.00 -14.44 -0.07
N GLY A 22 5.36 -13.71 0.84
CA GLY A 22 6.07 -12.98 1.88
C GLY A 22 5.21 -11.92 2.53
N ALA A 23 5.87 -10.89 3.06
CA ALA A 23 5.25 -9.64 3.49
C ALA A 23 5.80 -8.51 2.62
N ASP A 24 4.98 -8.05 1.68
CA ASP A 24 5.45 -7.21 0.58
C ASP A 24 5.09 -5.73 0.78
N LEU A 25 5.89 -4.84 0.19
CA LEU A 25 5.75 -3.40 0.36
C LEU A 25 5.53 -2.67 -0.96
N VAL A 26 4.49 -1.86 -1.04
CA VAL A 26 4.33 -0.84 -2.07
C VAL A 26 4.77 0.53 -1.55
N ARG A 27 5.63 1.21 -2.30
CA ARG A 27 5.97 2.63 -2.12
C ARG A 27 5.36 3.41 -3.27
N SER A 28 4.35 4.23 -2.99
CA SER A 28 3.60 4.94 -4.04
C SER A 28 3.79 6.45 -3.98
N SER A 29 4.01 7.11 -5.10
CA SER A 29 3.96 8.58 -5.23
C SER A 29 2.61 9.08 -5.79
N VAL A 30 1.67 8.18 -6.02
CA VAL A 30 0.27 8.44 -6.39
C VAL A 30 -0.69 7.80 -5.38
N SER A 31 -1.98 8.13 -5.45
CA SER A 31 -2.98 7.40 -4.65
C SER A 31 -3.05 5.95 -5.11
N TYR A 32 -3.12 5.01 -4.17
CA TYR A 32 -2.96 3.59 -4.48
C TYR A 32 -3.88 2.69 -3.65
N THR A 33 -4.30 1.60 -4.26
CA THR A 33 -5.03 0.50 -3.62
C THR A 33 -4.18 -0.75 -3.72
N LEU A 34 -3.88 -1.38 -2.58
CA LEU A 34 -3.13 -2.63 -2.56
C LEU A 34 -3.87 -3.73 -3.34
N THR A 35 -3.13 -4.45 -4.18
CA THR A 35 -3.62 -5.67 -4.82
C THR A 35 -3.60 -6.83 -3.82
N ALA A 36 -4.16 -7.98 -4.20
CA ALA A 36 -4.16 -9.16 -3.34
C ALA A 36 -2.73 -9.61 -3.00
N ASN A 37 -2.55 -10.17 -1.80
CA ASN A 37 -1.27 -10.71 -1.31
C ASN A 37 -0.15 -9.66 -1.13
N VAL A 38 -0.51 -8.38 -0.99
CA VAL A 38 0.42 -7.32 -0.57
C VAL A 38 -0.05 -6.76 0.76
N GLU A 39 0.87 -6.65 1.73
CA GLU A 39 0.51 -6.34 3.12
C GLU A 39 0.79 -4.88 3.49
N ASN A 40 1.76 -4.22 2.83
CA ASN A 40 2.23 -2.91 3.27
C ASN A 40 2.14 -1.86 2.17
N LEU A 41 1.70 -0.65 2.53
CA LEU A 41 1.70 0.53 1.67
C LEU A 41 2.38 1.70 2.40
N THR A 42 3.31 2.36 1.73
CA THR A 42 3.87 3.65 2.15
C THR A 42 3.66 4.68 1.05
N LEU A 43 2.86 5.72 1.34
CA LEU A 43 2.72 6.88 0.47
C LEU A 43 3.98 7.75 0.58
N THR A 44 4.43 8.27 -0.55
CA THR A 44 5.64 9.08 -0.66
C THR A 44 5.31 10.46 -1.22
N GLY A 45 6.28 11.37 -1.20
CA GLY A 45 6.08 12.76 -1.61
C GLY A 45 5.33 13.59 -0.56
N THR A 46 4.77 14.71 -1.00
CA THR A 46 4.16 15.73 -0.12
C THR A 46 2.72 16.10 -0.53
N SER A 47 2.24 15.57 -1.65
CA SER A 47 0.87 15.79 -2.13
C SER A 47 -0.15 15.06 -1.27
N ALA A 48 -1.40 15.53 -1.29
CA ALA A 48 -2.52 14.81 -0.71
C ALA A 48 -2.80 13.52 -1.51
N LEU A 49 -2.31 12.39 -1.01
CA LEU A 49 -2.46 11.06 -1.59
C LEU A 49 -3.34 10.19 -0.70
N ASN A 50 -4.06 9.25 -1.28
CA ASN A 50 -4.89 8.32 -0.53
C ASN A 50 -4.37 6.89 -0.66
N GLY A 51 -4.50 6.12 0.41
CA GLY A 51 -4.09 4.72 0.48
C GLY A 51 -5.28 3.83 0.83
N THR A 52 -5.50 2.77 0.06
CA THR A 52 -6.49 1.75 0.38
C THR A 52 -5.81 0.39 0.49
N GLY A 53 -6.11 -0.36 1.54
CA GLY A 53 -5.66 -1.73 1.73
C GLY A 53 -6.52 -2.72 0.96
N ASN A 54 -6.41 -3.99 1.34
CA ASN A 54 -7.13 -5.12 0.74
C ASN A 54 -7.88 -5.89 1.85
N THR A 55 -8.01 -7.21 1.72
CA THR A 55 -8.73 -8.04 2.69
C THR A 55 -7.83 -8.70 3.74
N LEU A 56 -6.52 -8.44 3.70
CA LEU A 56 -5.53 -8.95 4.64
C LEU A 56 -5.34 -7.96 5.79
N ASN A 57 -4.46 -8.29 6.73
CA ASN A 57 -4.03 -7.32 7.74
C ASN A 57 -3.01 -6.37 7.09
N ASN A 58 -3.39 -5.11 6.87
CA ASN A 58 -2.51 -4.17 6.17
C ASN A 58 -1.81 -3.17 7.10
N VAL A 59 -0.60 -2.74 6.73
CA VAL A 59 0.07 -1.57 7.31
C VAL A 59 0.12 -0.45 6.28
N LEU A 60 -0.62 0.63 6.52
CA LEU A 60 -0.71 1.78 5.63
C LEU A 60 -0.05 2.99 6.29
N THR A 61 1.01 3.50 5.68
CA THR A 61 1.72 4.70 6.10
C THR A 61 1.44 5.83 5.11
N GLY A 62 0.91 6.95 5.63
CA GLY A 62 0.71 8.21 4.92
C GLY A 62 2.01 8.94 4.61
N ASN A 63 1.88 10.12 4.04
CA ASN A 63 2.96 11.07 3.79
C ASN A 63 2.69 12.39 4.53
N SER A 64 3.45 13.45 4.24
CA SER A 64 3.25 14.75 4.91
C SER A 64 2.04 15.55 4.41
N GLY A 65 1.32 15.04 3.40
CA GLY A 65 0.09 15.63 2.89
C GLY A 65 -1.14 15.21 3.70
N ASN A 66 -2.31 15.75 3.34
CA ASN A 66 -3.56 15.30 3.93
C ASN A 66 -3.98 13.98 3.27
N ASN A 67 -3.72 12.85 3.93
CA ASN A 67 -4.06 11.53 3.42
C ASN A 67 -5.42 11.03 3.91
N VAL A 68 -6.14 10.31 3.05
CA VAL A 68 -7.20 9.40 3.46
C VAL A 68 -6.66 7.97 3.39
N LEU A 69 -6.64 7.28 4.52
CA LEU A 69 -6.23 5.88 4.63
C LEU A 69 -7.44 5.00 4.96
N SER A 70 -7.63 3.94 4.18
CA SER A 70 -8.68 2.94 4.40
C SER A 70 -8.06 1.55 4.40
N GLY A 71 -8.02 0.88 5.55
CA GLY A 71 -7.42 -0.46 5.68
C GLY A 71 -8.16 -1.55 4.89
N GLY A 72 -9.48 -1.45 4.78
CA GLY A 72 -10.31 -2.48 4.17
C GLY A 72 -10.88 -3.41 5.23
N THR A 73 -10.74 -4.72 5.03
CA THR A 73 -11.10 -5.71 6.06
C THR A 73 -9.84 -6.33 6.62
N GLY A 74 -9.80 -6.63 7.90
CA GLY A 74 -8.61 -7.19 8.53
C GLY A 74 -8.32 -6.46 9.84
N ALA A 75 -7.23 -6.84 10.49
CA ALA A 75 -6.67 -6.10 11.61
C ALA A 75 -5.59 -5.14 11.09
N ASP A 76 -6.00 -3.94 10.71
CA ASP A 76 -5.14 -2.98 10.02
C ASP A 76 -4.42 -2.03 10.98
N THR A 77 -3.25 -1.56 10.55
CA THR A 77 -2.51 -0.46 11.18
C THR A 77 -2.46 0.72 10.20
N LEU A 78 -3.08 1.84 10.57
CA LEU A 78 -3.11 3.06 9.78
C LEU A 78 -2.27 4.15 10.46
N ILE A 79 -1.21 4.58 9.79
CA ILE A 79 -0.26 5.61 10.25
C ILE A 79 -0.45 6.82 9.33
N GLY A 80 -1.21 7.81 9.78
CA GLY A 80 -1.55 9.01 9.00
C GLY A 80 -0.46 10.06 8.97
#